data_AF-M1WJW1-F1
#
_entry.id   AF-M1WJW1-F1
#
_cell.length_a   1.000
_cell.length_b   1.000
_cell.length_c   1.000
_cell.angle_alpha   90.00
_cell.angle_beta   90.00
_cell.angle_gamma   90.00
#
_symmetry.space_group_name_H-M   'P 1'
#
loop_
_entity.id
_entity.type
_entity.pdbx_description
1 polymer ?
#
loop_
_entity_poly.entity_id
_entity_poly.type
_entity_poly.pdbx_seq_one_letter_code
_entity_poly.pdbx_strand_id
1 'polypeptide(L)'
;MSVFEMRLKHDRNGRIVERTETVAGRTNVWRYAYDKAGRLFEAHRENRLICQCWYDREGRRQRDYFPATVGSSHRDYRYTLDNRLMSAGNNGYTHDKNGSRSIWSNGSAYHLYEYAPD
;
A
#
# COMPACT_ATOMS: atom_id res chain seq x y z
N MET A 1 -21.37 -20.12 -19.38
CA MET A 1 -20.25 -19.17 -19.62
C MET A 1 -19.76 -18.69 -18.28
N SER A 2 -18.46 -18.84 -17.96
CA SER A 2 -17.95 -18.31 -16.69
C SER A 2 -17.93 -16.79 -16.73
N VAL A 3 -18.51 -16.16 -15.71
CA VAL A 3 -18.50 -14.69 -15.56
C VAL A 3 -17.16 -14.21 -15.02
N PHE A 4 -16.38 -15.12 -14.40
CA PHE A 4 -15.09 -14.83 -13.78
C PHE A 4 -14.10 -15.97 -14.00
N GLU A 5 -12.87 -15.65 -14.38
CA GLU A 5 -11.73 -16.58 -14.38
C GLU A 5 -10.51 -15.89 -13.78
N MET A 6 -9.71 -16.61 -13.00
CA MET A 6 -8.46 -16.12 -12.44
C MET A 6 -7.35 -17.16 -12.57
N ARG A 7 -6.17 -16.71 -12.98
CA ARG A 7 -4.93 -17.51 -13.03
C ARG A 7 -3.81 -16.76 -12.31
N LEU A 8 -3.06 -17.49 -11.49
CA LEU A 8 -1.94 -16.96 -10.71
C LEU A 8 -0.65 -17.66 -11.11
N LYS A 9 0.43 -16.89 -11.25
CA LYS A 9 1.81 -17.42 -11.30
C LYS A 9 2.54 -17.00 -10.04
N HIS A 10 3.32 -17.91 -9.48
CA HIS A 10 4.10 -17.68 -8.28
C HIS A 10 5.60 -17.78 -8.57
N ASP A 11 6.42 -17.06 -7.80
CA ASP A 11 7.85 -17.30 -7.76
C ASP A 11 8.20 -18.53 -6.90
N ARG A 12 9.50 -18.83 -6.78
CA ARG A 12 10.02 -19.96 -5.98
C ARG A 12 9.69 -19.88 -4.48
N ASN A 13 9.35 -18.70 -3.98
CA ASN A 13 8.99 -18.47 -2.58
C ASN A 13 7.45 -18.47 -2.39
N GLY A 14 6.69 -18.79 -3.44
CA GLY A 14 5.23 -18.84 -3.40
C GLY A 14 4.54 -17.46 -3.50
N ARG A 15 5.26 -16.39 -3.84
CA ARG A 15 4.67 -15.05 -3.98
C ARG A 15 4.09 -14.88 -5.37
N ILE A 16 2.92 -14.25 -5.49
CA ILE A 16 2.26 -14.01 -6.78
C ILE A 16 3.08 -13.03 -7.62
N VAL A 17 3.58 -13.44 -8.77
CA VAL A 17 4.31 -12.55 -9.71
C VAL A 17 3.46 -12.11 -10.89
N GLU A 18 2.39 -12.85 -11.20
CA GLU A 18 1.41 -12.48 -12.22
C GLU A 18 0.01 -12.94 -11.79
N ARG A 19 -0.98 -12.07 -11.99
CA ARG A 19 -2.40 -12.40 -11.85
C ARG A 19 -3.12 -12.02 -13.13
N THR A 20 -3.70 -13.00 -13.80
CA THR A 20 -4.59 -12.79 -14.95
C THR A 20 -6.02 -12.99 -14.49
N GLU A 21 -6.86 -11.99 -14.71
CA GLU A 21 -8.25 -11.95 -14.26
C GLU A 21 -9.16 -11.62 -15.44
N THR A 22 -10.14 -12.47 -15.73
CA THR A 22 -11.12 -12.26 -16.79
C THR A 22 -12.50 -12.09 -16.18
N VAL A 23 -13.10 -10.91 -16.36
CA VAL A 23 -14.46 -10.58 -15.88
C VAL A 23 -15.34 -10.32 -17.08
N ALA A 24 -16.41 -11.09 -17.26
CA ALA A 24 -17.35 -10.95 -18.38
C ALA A 24 -16.65 -10.85 -19.76
N GLY A 25 -15.62 -11.69 -19.97
CA GLY A 25 -14.82 -11.73 -21.20
C GLY A 25 -13.73 -10.66 -21.31
N ARG A 26 -13.60 -9.74 -20.34
CA ARG A 26 -12.52 -8.74 -20.30
C ARG A 26 -11.38 -9.21 -19.42
N THR A 27 -10.22 -9.43 -20.02
CA THR A 27 -9.01 -9.89 -19.32
C THR A 27 -8.15 -8.70 -18.87
N ASN A 28 -7.64 -8.79 -17.65
CA ASN A 28 -6.61 -7.91 -17.09
C ASN A 28 -5.43 -8.74 -16.60
N VAL A 29 -4.21 -8.24 -16.79
CA VAL A 29 -2.97 -8.83 -16.30
C VAL A 29 -2.30 -7.87 -15.33
N TRP A 30 -2.06 -8.37 -14.12
CA TRP A 30 -1.24 -7.74 -13.11
C TRP A 30 0.12 -8.42 -13.03
N ARG A 31 1.19 -7.63 -12.86
CA ARG A 31 2.54 -8.11 -12.60
C ARG A 31 3.07 -7.50 -11.32
N TYR A 32 3.71 -8.31 -10.48
CA TYR A 32 4.25 -7.89 -9.20
C TYR A 32 5.74 -8.18 -9.13
N ALA A 33 6.51 -7.19 -8.68
CA ALA A 33 7.92 -7.34 -8.37
C ALA A 33 8.11 -7.14 -6.86
N TYR A 34 9.09 -7.82 -6.31
CA TYR A 34 9.38 -7.80 -4.88
C TYR A 34 10.85 -7.45 -4.65
N ASP A 35 11.11 -6.79 -3.52
CA ASP A 35 12.48 -6.56 -3.07
C ASP A 35 13.12 -7.85 -2.51
N LYS A 36 14.40 -7.74 -2.16
CA LYS A 36 15.19 -8.84 -1.60
C LYS A 36 14.61 -9.41 -0.29
N ALA A 37 13.86 -8.61 0.46
CA ALA A 37 13.30 -8.98 1.76
C ALA A 37 11.90 -9.60 1.66
N GLY A 38 11.32 -9.74 0.46
CA GLY A 38 9.98 -10.32 0.33
C GLY A 38 8.88 -9.32 0.00
N ARG A 39 9.15 -8.01 0.07
CA ARG A 39 8.10 -6.97 0.12
C ARG A 39 7.79 -6.45 -1.27
N LEU A 40 6.54 -6.04 -1.51
CA LEU A 40 6.12 -5.50 -2.81
C LEU A 40 6.98 -4.28 -3.18
N PHE A 41 7.69 -4.36 -4.29
CA PHE A 41 8.48 -3.26 -4.84
C PHE A 41 7.71 -2.52 -5.93
N GLU A 42 7.08 -3.26 -6.86
CA GLU A 42 6.26 -2.69 -7.92
C GLU A 42 5.02 -3.53 -8.21
N ALA A 43 3.95 -2.86 -8.62
CA ALA A 43 2.77 -3.47 -9.23
C ALA A 43 2.43 -2.76 -10.54
N HIS A 44 2.24 -3.55 -11.59
CA HIS A 44 1.83 -3.08 -12.92
C HIS A 44 0.50 -3.72 -13.32
N ARG A 45 -0.34 -2.98 -14.03
CA ARG A 45 -1.56 -3.49 -14.70
C ARG A 45 -1.47 -3.14 -16.17
N GLU A 46 -1.60 -4.12 -17.07
CA GLU A 46 -1.38 -3.91 -18.52
C GLU A 46 -0.06 -3.17 -18.82
N ASN A 47 1.02 -3.56 -18.15
CA ASN A 47 2.35 -2.91 -18.20
C ASN A 47 2.39 -1.43 -17.78
N ARG A 48 1.29 -0.86 -17.26
CA ARG A 48 1.27 0.47 -16.65
C ARG A 48 1.63 0.36 -15.17
N LEU A 49 2.60 1.15 -14.72
CA LEU A 49 2.95 1.26 -13.30
C LEU A 49 1.74 1.76 -12.51
N ILE A 50 1.30 0.96 -11.53
CA ILE A 50 0.22 1.30 -10.62
C ILE A 50 0.78 1.75 -9.27
N CYS A 51 1.81 1.04 -8.80
CA CYS A 51 2.40 1.27 -7.48
C CYS A 51 3.90 0.97 -7.52
N GLN A 52 4.70 1.81 -6.89
CA GLN A 52 6.07 1.52 -6.50
C GLN A 52 6.26 1.86 -5.02
N CYS A 53 6.94 0.99 -4.27
CA CYS A 53 7.13 1.12 -2.82
C CYS A 53 8.61 1.01 -2.46
N TRP A 54 9.04 1.85 -1.53
CA TRP A 54 10.35 1.77 -0.90
C TRP A 54 10.18 1.64 0.60
N TYR A 55 11.17 1.01 1.21
CA TYR A 55 11.13 0.68 2.61
C TYR A 55 12.43 1.05 3.31
N ASP A 56 12.31 1.42 4.57
CA ASP A 56 13.46 1.68 5.43
C ASP A 56 14.12 0.38 5.91
N ARG A 57 15.21 0.56 6.66
CA ARG A 57 16.00 -0.53 7.25
C ARG A 57 15.22 -1.39 8.25
N GLU A 58 14.19 -0.84 8.89
CA GLU A 58 13.39 -1.52 9.90
C GLU A 58 12.23 -2.31 9.30
N GLY A 59 12.09 -2.34 7.97
CA GLY A 59 11.02 -3.06 7.32
C GLY A 59 9.85 -2.19 6.86
N ARG A 60 9.77 -0.93 7.31
CA ARG A 60 8.58 -0.08 7.21
C ARG A 60 8.56 0.66 5.87
N ARG A 61 7.38 0.96 5.34
CA ARG A 61 7.26 1.71 4.09
C ARG A 61 7.74 3.15 4.30
N GLN A 62 8.80 3.58 3.62
CA GLN A 62 9.34 4.94 3.77
C GLN A 62 8.80 5.89 2.69
N ARG A 63 8.44 5.34 1.53
CA ARG A 63 7.94 6.10 0.39
C ARG A 63 7.07 5.19 -0.48
N ASP A 64 6.06 5.76 -1.10
CA ASP A 64 5.37 5.14 -2.22
C ASP A 64 5.05 6.13 -3.35
N TYR A 65 4.70 5.54 -4.49
CA TYR A 65 4.38 6.25 -5.71
C TYR A 65 3.21 5.55 -6.42
N PHE A 66 2.15 6.31 -6.72
CA PHE A 66 0.91 5.80 -7.32
C PHE A 66 0.46 6.66 -8.53
N PRO A 67 1.23 6.66 -9.63
CA PRO A 67 0.99 7.55 -10.77
C PRO A 67 -0.37 7.36 -11.44
N ALA A 68 -0.90 6.13 -11.40
CA ALA A 68 -2.15 5.81 -12.06
C ALA A 68 -3.40 6.22 -11.26
N THR A 69 -3.29 6.46 -9.95
CA THR A 69 -4.45 6.68 -9.06
C THR A 69 -4.36 7.96 -8.22
N VAL A 70 -3.15 8.37 -7.82
CA VAL A 70 -2.92 9.56 -6.98
C VAL A 70 -2.19 10.67 -7.75
N GLY A 71 -1.59 10.33 -8.90
CA GLY A 71 -0.83 11.25 -9.75
C GLY A 71 0.68 11.18 -9.52
N SER A 72 1.41 12.12 -10.12
CA SER A 72 2.87 12.04 -10.24
C SER A 72 3.68 12.34 -8.97
N SER A 73 3.02 12.53 -7.83
CA SER A 73 3.68 12.84 -6.56
C SER A 73 4.01 11.58 -5.77
N HIS A 74 5.17 11.60 -5.10
CA HIS A 74 5.52 10.60 -4.11
C HIS A 74 4.87 10.93 -2.77
N ARG A 75 4.59 9.92 -1.95
CA ARG A 75 4.20 10.11 -0.56
C ARG A 75 5.28 9.55 0.35
N ASP A 76 5.80 10.41 1.22
CA ASP A 76 6.77 10.03 2.24
C ASP A 76 6.07 9.64 3.54
N TYR A 77 6.67 8.67 4.22
CA TYR A 77 6.17 8.10 5.46
C TYR A 77 7.12 8.43 6.61
N ARG A 78 6.55 8.79 7.76
CA ARG A 78 7.32 9.00 8.99
C ARG A 78 6.71 8.21 10.12
N TYR A 79 7.55 7.75 11.04
CA TYR A 79 7.15 6.91 12.15
C TYR A 79 7.78 7.42 13.45
N THR A 80 7.08 7.19 14.56
CA THR A 80 7.64 7.32 15.90
C THR A 80 8.73 6.27 16.13
N LEU A 81 9.49 6.41 17.22
CA LEU A 81 10.52 5.43 17.62
C LEU A 81 9.94 4.05 17.95
N ASP A 82 8.70 4.01 18.45
CA ASP A 82 7.94 2.78 18.72
C ASP A 82 7.07 2.33 17.54
N ASN A 83 7.49 2.68 16.31
CA ASN A 83 6.94 2.17 15.05
C ASN A 83 5.48 2.55 14.72
N ARG A 84 4.95 3.65 15.29
CA ARG A 84 3.62 4.17 14.92
C ARG A 84 3.71 5.20 13.79
N LEU A 85 2.74 5.18 12.86
CA LEU A 85 2.74 6.06 11.69
C LEU A 85 2.45 7.50 12.08
N MET A 86 3.38 8.44 11.92
CA MET A 86 3.16 9.87 12.18
C MET A 86 2.65 10.63 10.94
N SER A 87 3.11 10.26 9.75
CA SER A 87 2.66 10.92 8.52
C SER A 87 2.71 9.99 7.31
N ALA A 88 1.80 10.22 6.36
CA ALA A 88 1.80 9.61 5.03
C ALA A 88 1.42 10.67 3.97
N GLY A 89 2.41 11.26 3.32
CA GLY A 89 2.22 12.46 2.50
C GLY A 89 1.67 13.61 3.35
N ASN A 90 0.60 14.26 2.89
CA ASN A 90 -0.06 15.36 3.61
C ASN A 90 -0.93 14.90 4.79
N ASN A 91 -1.02 13.59 5.03
CA ASN A 91 -1.77 13.07 6.16
C ASN A 91 -0.89 13.00 7.41
N GLY A 92 -1.32 13.65 8.49
CA GLY A 92 -0.73 13.56 9.82
C GLY A 92 -1.58 12.68 10.75
N TYR A 93 -0.91 11.99 11.68
CA TYR A 93 -1.53 11.07 12.63
C TYR A 93 -0.91 11.22 14.02
N THR A 94 -1.74 11.18 15.05
CA THR A 94 -1.31 11.07 16.45
C THR A 94 -1.96 9.87 17.10
N HIS A 95 -1.41 9.44 18.24
CA HIS A 95 -1.89 8.27 18.98
C HIS A 95 -2.10 8.64 20.45
N ASP A 96 -3.06 7.97 21.09
CA ASP A 96 -3.25 8.05 22.52
C ASP A 96 -2.20 7.23 23.29
N LYS A 97 -2.31 7.22 24.62
CA LYS A 97 -1.40 6.50 25.52
C LYS A 97 -1.40 4.97 25.31
N ASN A 98 -2.46 4.41 24.73
CA ASN A 98 -2.59 2.99 24.44
C ASN A 98 -2.04 2.66 23.03
N GLY A 99 -1.70 3.69 22.26
CA GLY A 99 -1.18 3.57 20.90
C GLY A 99 -2.25 3.54 19.82
N SER A 100 -3.53 3.72 20.18
CA SER A 100 -4.62 3.85 19.22
C SER A 100 -4.60 5.24 18.59
N ARG A 101 -4.94 5.35 17.31
CA ARG A 101 -4.88 6.64 16.59
C ARG A 101 -5.92 7.62 17.13
N SER A 102 -5.50 8.69 17.79
CA SER A 102 -6.41 9.70 18.36
C SER A 102 -6.76 10.83 17.39
N ILE A 103 -5.87 11.16 16.45
CA ILE A 103 -6.12 12.19 15.42
C ILE A 103 -5.69 11.69 14.05
N TRP A 104 -6.48 12.04 13.04
CA TRP A 104 -6.03 12.10 11.65
C TRP A 104 -6.26 13.52 11.11
N SER A 105 -5.29 14.08 10.40
CA SER A 105 -5.43 15.37 9.71
C SER A 105 -4.86 15.30 8.30
N ASN A 106 -5.41 16.09 7.37
CA ASN A 106 -4.90 16.24 6.01
C ASN A 106 -4.31 17.64 5.75
N GLY A 107 -4.00 18.39 6.82
CA GLY A 107 -3.47 19.75 6.77
C GLY A 107 -4.53 20.85 6.66
N SER A 108 -5.78 20.53 6.30
CA SER A 108 -6.88 21.50 6.25
C SER A 108 -8.03 21.16 7.20
N ALA A 109 -8.23 19.88 7.50
CA ALA A 109 -9.19 19.38 8.46
C ALA A 109 -8.56 18.30 9.34
N TYR A 110 -9.22 17.99 10.44
CA TYR A 110 -8.86 16.87 11.29
C TYR A 110 -10.11 16.11 11.76
N HIS A 111 -9.90 14.84 12.09
CA HIS A 111 -10.85 13.96 12.73
C HIS A 111 -10.27 13.49 14.05
N LEU A 112 -11.09 13.55 15.10
CA LEU A 112 -10.79 13.00 16.42
C LEU A 112 -11.39 11.61 16.53
N TYR A 113 -10.66 10.71 17.18
CA TYR A 113 -11.11 9.38 17.49
C TYR A 113 -11.01 9.17 18.99
N GLU A 114 -12.11 8.71 19.58
CA GLU A 114 -12.17 8.25 20.97
C GLU A 114 -12.54 6.77 20.95
N TYR A 115 -11.78 5.99 21.72
CA TYR A 115 -11.99 4.56 21.85
C TYR A 115 -12.53 4.27 23.24
N ALA A 116 -13.57 3.44 23.32
CA ALA A 116 -14.01 2.92 24.59
C ALA A 116 -12.86 2.10 25.22
N PRO A 117 -12.69 2.16 26.55
CA PRO A 117 -11.84 1.19 27.23
C PRO A 117 -12.43 -0.21 27.03
N ASP A 118 -11.54 -1.20 26.90
CA ASP A 118 -11.90 -2.62 26.92
C ASP A 118 -12.52 -3.03 28.27
#